data_AF-A0A2Z3J1C9-F1
#
_entry.id   AF-A0A2Z3J1C9-F1
#
_cell.length_a   1.000
_cell.length_b   1.000
_cell.length_c   1.000
_cell.angle_alpha   90.00
_cell.angle_beta   90.00
_cell.angle_gamma   90.00
#
_symmetry.space_group_name_H-M   'P 1'
#
loop_
_entity.id
_entity.type
_entity.pdbx_description
1 polymer ?
#
loop_
_entity_poly.entity_id
_entity_poly.type
_entity_poly.pdbx_seq_one_letter_code
_entity_poly.pdbx_strand_id
1 'polypeptide(L)' 'MTSGTIFASTQLPLTTWFLAMHRMTQAKNNVSALELRRQLGVSYRSAWRIKQKLMQAMVERESRRQLSGRDR' A
#
# COMPACT_ATOMS: atom_id res chain seq x y z
N MET A 1 18.35 -3.25 -10.65
CA MET A 1 18.25 -4.22 -9.53
C MET A 1 17.20 -3.71 -8.54
N THR A 2 15.96 -4.17 -8.62
CA THR A 2 14.91 -3.91 -7.61
C THR A 2 14.94 -5.03 -6.58
N SER A 3 16.05 -5.18 -5.86
CA SER A 3 16.20 -6.22 -4.83
C SER A 3 15.91 -5.59 -3.46
N GLY A 4 14.95 -6.14 -2.71
CA GLY A 4 14.66 -5.73 -1.32
C GLY A 4 13.45 -4.82 -1.10
N THR A 5 12.66 -4.49 -2.12
CA THR A 5 11.43 -3.69 -1.94
C THR A 5 10.18 -4.57 -2.01
N ILE A 6 9.06 -4.12 -1.41
CA ILE A 6 7.74 -4.77 -1.54
C ILE A 6 7.32 -5.07 -3.00
N PHE A 7 7.93 -4.34 -3.94
CA PHE A 7 7.79 -4.43 -5.39
C PHE A 7 8.57 -5.60 -6.03
N ALA A 8 9.67 -6.04 -5.40
CA ALA A 8 10.59 -7.08 -5.91
C ALA A 8 9.93 -8.46 -6.09
N SER A 9 8.86 -8.72 -5.34
CA SER A 9 8.15 -10.01 -5.31
C SER A 9 6.87 -10.02 -6.17
N THR A 10 6.64 -8.97 -6.96
CA THR A 10 5.47 -8.91 -7.85
C THR A 10 5.88 -8.63 -9.28
N GLN A 11 5.40 -9.46 -10.23
CA GLN A 11 5.45 -9.20 -11.68
C GLN A 11 4.60 -7.99 -12.12
N LEU A 12 4.20 -7.12 -11.18
CA LEU A 12 3.37 -5.96 -11.48
C LEU A 12 4.26 -4.76 -11.83
N PRO A 13 3.88 -3.96 -12.84
CA PRO A 13 4.59 -2.73 -13.17
C PRO A 13 4.71 -1.80 -11.95
N LEU A 14 5.85 -1.13 -11.78
CA LEU A 14 6.05 -0.11 -10.75
C LEU A 14 4.99 1.01 -10.83
N THR A 15 4.54 1.35 -12.04
CA THR A 15 3.45 2.30 -12.29
C THR A 15 2.15 1.90 -11.60
N THR A 16 1.80 0.60 -11.59
CA THR A 16 0.63 0.08 -10.87
C THR A 16 0.76 0.33 -9.37
N TRP A 17 1.95 0.12 -8.81
CA TRP A 17 2.20 0.36 -7.39
C TRP A 17 2.14 1.84 -7.03
N PHE A 18 2.73 2.72 -7.84
CA PHE A 18 2.64 4.17 -7.63
C PHE A 18 1.21 4.69 -7.73
N LEU A 19 0.42 4.18 -8.68
CA LEU A 19 -0.99 4.54 -8.80
C LEU A 19 -1.77 4.07 -7.56
N ALA A 20 -1.51 2.86 -7.06
CA ALA A 20 -2.14 2.34 -5.85
C ALA A 20 -1.79 3.20 -4.62
N MET A 21 -0.53 3.59 -4.46
CA MET A 21 -0.07 4.48 -3.38
C MET A 21 -0.76 5.85 -3.47
N HIS A 22 -0.79 6.46 -4.65
CA HIS A 22 -1.45 7.76 -4.85
C HIS A 22 -2.94 7.71 -4.50
N ARG A 23 -3.64 6.63 -4.87
CA ARG A 23 -5.05 6.45 -4.51
C ARG A 23 -5.25 6.25 -3.01
N MET A 24 -4.38 5.50 -2.34
CA MET A 24 -4.44 5.35 -0.89
C MET A 24 -4.16 6.66 -0.15
N THR A 25 -3.26 7.51 -0.64
CA THR A 25 -2.98 8.81 -0.01
C THR A 25 -4.07 9.85 -0.27
N GLN A 26 -4.75 9.78 -1.41
CA GLN A 26 -5.84 10.70 -1.74
C GLN A 26 -7.19 10.28 -1.14
N ALA A 27 -7.37 9.00 -0.87
CA ALA A 27 -8.59 8.52 -0.27
C ALA A 27 -8.64 8.94 1.20
N LYS A 28 -9.64 9.74 1.54
CA LYS A 28 -9.97 10.09 2.93
C LYS A 28 -10.33 8.85 3.77
N ASN A 29 -10.67 7.74 3.10
CA ASN A 29 -11.23 6.53 3.70
C ASN A 29 -10.46 5.29 3.20
N ASN A 30 -10.64 4.17 3.88
CA ASN A 30 -10.01 2.89 3.54
C ASN A 30 -10.46 2.40 2.14
N VAL A 31 -9.55 2.42 1.15
CA VAL A 31 -9.86 2.05 -0.24
C VAL A 31 -10.17 0.55 -0.33
N SER A 32 -11.32 0.16 -0.90
CA SER A 32 -11.67 -1.26 -1.04
C SER A 32 -10.79 -1.94 -2.11
N ALA A 33 -10.57 -3.26 -1.98
CA ALA A 33 -9.82 -4.01 -3.01
C ALA A 33 -10.54 -4.00 -4.37
N LEU A 34 -11.87 -3.84 -4.37
CA LEU A 34 -12.68 -3.70 -5.58
C LEU A 34 -12.47 -2.35 -6.27
N GLU A 35 -12.39 -1.27 -5.50
CA GLU A 35 -12.03 0.07 -5.98
C GLU A 35 -10.64 0.05 -6.62
N LEU A 36 -9.67 -0.55 -5.91
CA LEU A 36 -8.30 -0.70 -6.39
C LEU A 36 -8.26 -1.48 -7.70
N ARG A 37 -9.04 -2.58 -7.79
CA ARG A 37 -9.17 -3.39 -9.01
C ARG A 37 -9.63 -2.55 -10.20
N ARG A 38 -10.66 -1.71 -10.01
CA ARG A 38 -11.21 -0.83 -11.06
C ARG A 38 -10.20 0.24 -11.50
N GLN A 39 -9.49 0.83 -10.54
CA GLN A 39 -8.52 1.90 -10.80
C GLN A 39 -7.23 1.39 -11.46
N LEU A 40 -6.77 0.20 -11.08
CA LEU A 40 -5.50 -0.37 -11.53
C LEU A 40 -5.63 -1.30 -12.73
N GLY A 41 -6.85 -1.75 -13.06
CA GLY A 41 -7.09 -2.73 -14.13
C GLY A 41 -6.51 -4.12 -13.86
N VAL A 42 -6.14 -4.44 -12.61
CA VAL A 42 -5.55 -5.73 -12.23
C VAL A 42 -6.60 -6.72 -11.74
N SER A 43 -6.21 -7.98 -11.52
CA SER A 43 -7.09 -8.95 -10.87
C SER A 43 -7.44 -8.54 -9.42
N TYR A 44 -8.60 -8.95 -8.92
CA TYR A 44 -9.00 -8.68 -7.52
C TYR A 44 -7.96 -9.19 -6.52
N ARG A 45 -7.39 -10.37 -6.77
CA ARG A 45 -6.37 -10.98 -5.91
C ARG A 45 -5.08 -10.16 -5.89
N SER A 46 -4.67 -9.60 -7.03
CA SER A 46 -3.53 -8.69 -7.12
C SER A 46 -3.81 -7.39 -6.37
N ALA A 47 -4.98 -6.79 -6.59
CA ALA A 47 -5.41 -5.58 -5.90
C ALA A 47 -5.42 -5.75 -4.37
N TRP A 48 -5.96 -6.87 -3.88
CA TRP A 48 -5.98 -7.18 -2.46
C TRP A 48 -4.56 -7.35 -1.88
N ARG A 49 -3.68 -8.07 -2.58
CA ARG A 49 -2.27 -8.24 -2.17
C ARG A 49 -1.52 -6.90 -2.12
N ILE A 50 -1.72 -6.01 -3.09
CA ILE A 50 -1.13 -4.66 -3.12
C ILE A 50 -1.60 -3.87 -1.90
N LYS A 51 -2.92 -3.84 -1.65
CA LYS A 51 -3.50 -3.16 -0.50
C LYS A 51 -2.91 -3.68 0.80
N GLN A 52 -2.89 -4.99 1.01
CA GLN A 52 -2.36 -5.61 2.22
C GLN A 52 -0.89 -5.25 2.46
N LYS A 53 -0.05 -5.34 1.43
CA LYS A 53 1.37 -4.95 1.52
C LYS A 53 1.55 -3.46 1.83
N LEU A 54 0.75 -2.59 1.23
CA LEU A 54 0.80 -1.14 1.50
C LEU A 54 0.36 -0.80 2.93
N MET A 55 -0.75 -1.39 3.38
CA MET A 55 -1.23 -1.24 4.75
C MET A 55 -0.20 -1.76 5.76
N GLN A 56 0.39 -2.93 5.50
CA GLN A 56 1.44 -3.49 6.35
C GLN A 56 2.65 -2.54 6.42
N ALA A 57 3.12 -2.02 5.28
CA ALA A 57 4.23 -1.09 5.25
C ALA A 57 3.92 0.23 5.98
N MET A 58 2.68 0.72 5.90
CA MET A 58 2.23 1.88 6.68
C MET A 58 2.23 1.58 8.19
N VAL A 59 1.70 0.42 8.60
CA VAL A 59 1.69 -0.01 10.02
C VAL A 59 3.10 -0.23 10.56
N GLU A 60 3.99 -0.88 9.80
CA GLU A 60 5.40 -1.06 10.18
C GLU A 60 6.16 0.27 10.32
N ARG A 61 5.73 1.29 9.57
CA ARG A 61 6.29 2.65 9.67
C ARG A 61 5.71 3.41 10.86
N GLU A 62 4.42 3.26 11.13
CA GLU A 62 3.74 3.85 12.28
C GLU A 62 4.20 3.22 13.60
N SER A 63 4.39 1.90 13.65
CA SER A 63 4.89 1.20 14.85
C SER A 63 6.31 1.64 15.23
N ARG A 64 7.12 2.08 14.26
CA ARG A 64 8.41 2.73 14.51
C ARG A 64 8.29 4.17 15.00
N ARG A 65 7.15 4.83 14.79
CA ARG A 65 6.81 6.13 15.37
C ARG A 65 6.08 5.91 16.69
N GLN A 66 6.82 5.54 17.73
CA GLN A 66 6.27 5.65 19.08
C GLN A 66 6.01 7.12 19.38
N LEU A 67 4.73 7.47 19.56
CA LEU A 67 4.35 8.72 20.20
C LEU A 67 4.84 8.63 21.64
N SER A 68 6.04 9.16 21.91
CA SER A 68 6.50 9.42 23.27
C SER A 68 5.46 10.36 23.87
N GLY A 69 4.55 9.78 24.67
CA GLY A 69 3.61 10.53 25.48
C GLY A 69 4.45 11.48 26.33
N ARG A 70 4.28 12.78 26.11
CA ARG A 70 4.76 13.78 27.04
C ARG A 70 3.86 13.64 28.26
N ASP A 71 4.34 12.88 29.24
CA ASP A 71 3.79 12.83 30.60
C ASP A 71 3.49 14.26 31.06
N ARG A 72 2.28 14.47 31.56
CA ARG A 72 1.92 15.61 32.37
C ARG A 72 1.09 15.12 33.54
#